data_AF-F3B7S3-F1
#
_entry.id   AF-F3B7S3-F1
#
_cell.length_a   1.000
_cell.length_b   1.000
_cell.length_c   1.000
_cell.angle_alpha   90.00
_cell.angle_beta   90.00
_cell.angle_gamma   90.00
#
_symmetry.space_group_name_H-M   'P 1'
#
loop_
_entity.id
_entity.type
_entity.pdbx_description
1 polymer ?
#
loop_
_entity_poly.entity_id
_entity_poly.type
_entity_poly.pdbx_seq_one_letter_code
_entity_poly.pdbx_strand_id
1 'polypeptide(L)'
;NYRAFHESGGYVWIGFKFVETAASQSEYVDGEWYGTATWSRYKLQRGSNIVKVTIKNGKIEKVDSVVYTDDDKIAGSYERKRDYLLEKFKGLENVEGIKKQLSERKGEIFDAVSGATETAQGHVSAVENALERSKKFKKDQKVQRIDYIEFKTRPDSVATGQSLDLSKTVLKLHLKGGEVKEITPAEFEEYGIVTDPLHGSALPSLLEFVHVHFKNEDSLIDIQSEIQVRKKLGKKYPDKIKISYES
;
A
#
# COMPACT_ATOMS: atom_id res chain seq x y z
N ASN A 1 -29.91 32.58 -25.18
CA ASN A 1 -31.21 33.20 -25.50
C ASN A 1 -31.63 32.77 -26.89
N TYR A 2 -32.70 31.98 -27.00
CA TYR A 2 -33.27 31.59 -28.27
C TYR A 2 -34.55 32.40 -28.51
N ARG A 3 -34.81 32.79 -29.76
CA ARG A 3 -36.04 33.48 -30.16
C ARG A 3 -36.97 32.47 -30.82
N ALA A 4 -38.18 32.36 -30.30
CA ALA A 4 -39.26 31.60 -30.94
C ALA A 4 -40.35 32.58 -31.40
N PHE A 5 -40.90 32.34 -32.58
CA PHE A 5 -41.99 33.15 -33.15
C PHE A 5 -43.32 32.54 -32.71
N HIS A 6 -44.17 33.34 -32.06
CA HIS A 6 -45.51 32.90 -31.68
C HIS A 6 -46.50 33.23 -32.80
N GLU A 7 -47.45 32.33 -33.06
CA GLU A 7 -48.38 32.40 -34.21
C GLU A 7 -49.28 33.65 -34.19
N SER A 8 -49.38 34.34 -33.05
CA SER A 8 -50.10 35.61 -32.90
C SER A 8 -49.31 36.86 -33.33
N GLY A 9 -48.16 36.70 -34.00
CA GLY A 9 -47.39 37.82 -34.58
C GLY A 9 -46.40 38.52 -33.65
N GLY A 10 -45.99 37.87 -32.55
CA GLY A 10 -45.06 38.44 -31.57
C GLY A 10 -43.84 37.55 -31.30
N TYR A 11 -42.70 38.18 -30.93
CA TYR A 11 -41.52 37.47 -30.46
C TYR A 11 -41.61 37.22 -28.95
N VAL A 12 -41.47 35.96 -28.54
CA VAL A 12 -41.37 35.58 -27.13
C VAL A 12 -39.91 35.29 -26.79
N TRP A 13 -39.42 35.88 -25.70
CA TRP A 13 -38.10 35.61 -25.17
C TRP A 13 -38.18 34.42 -24.21
N ILE A 14 -37.59 33.29 -24.63
CA ILE A 14 -37.46 32.12 -23.75
C ILE A 14 -36.05 32.15 -23.14
N GLY A 15 -36.00 32.52 -21.86
CA GLY A 15 -34.79 32.44 -21.06
C GLY A 15 -34.65 31.04 -20.47
N PHE A 16 -33.63 30.30 -20.89
CA PHE A 16 -33.21 29.10 -20.18
C PHE A 16 -32.21 29.50 -19.10
N LYS A 17 -32.52 29.18 -17.84
CA LYS A 17 -31.55 29.23 -16.76
C LYS A 17 -30.91 27.85 -16.69
N PHE A 18 -29.68 27.72 -17.19
CA PHE A 18 -28.91 26.51 -16.95
C PHE A 18 -28.56 26.48 -15.46
N VAL A 19 -29.21 25.58 -14.74
CA VAL A 19 -28.77 25.20 -13.40
C VAL A 19 -27.58 24.28 -13.65
N GLU A 20 -26.39 24.66 -13.17
CA GLU A 20 -25.32 23.69 -12.99
C GLU A 20 -25.92 22.56 -12.17
N THR A 21 -26.16 21.41 -12.81
CA THR A 21 -26.45 20.17 -12.09
C THR A 21 -25.35 20.05 -11.06
N ALA A 22 -25.72 20.03 -9.77
CA ALA A 22 -24.80 19.73 -8.68
C ALA A 22 -23.93 18.56 -9.16
N ALA A 23 -22.63 18.80 -9.32
CA ALA A 23 -21.69 17.76 -9.67
C ALA A 23 -22.02 16.58 -8.76
N SER A 24 -22.27 15.40 -9.35
CA SER A 24 -22.47 14.18 -8.56
C SER A 24 -21.37 14.19 -7.51
N GLN A 25 -21.76 14.19 -6.24
CA GLN A 25 -20.82 14.46 -5.16
C GLN A 25 -19.79 13.32 -5.19
N SER A 26 -18.64 13.55 -5.82
CA SER A 26 -17.70 12.49 -6.16
C SER A 26 -17.39 11.68 -4.91
N GLU A 27 -17.29 10.36 -5.06
CA GLU A 27 -16.92 9.47 -3.97
C GLU A 27 -15.56 9.87 -3.36
N TYR A 28 -14.68 10.45 -4.18
CA TYR A 28 -13.33 10.86 -3.81
C TYR A 28 -13.21 12.35 -3.59
N VAL A 29 -12.23 12.71 -2.77
CA VAL A 29 -11.75 14.08 -2.60
C VAL A 29 -10.54 14.28 -3.50
N ASP A 30 -10.58 15.35 -4.29
CA ASP A 30 -9.47 15.78 -5.14
C ASP A 30 -8.19 16.02 -4.32
N GLY A 31 -7.05 15.71 -4.92
CA GLY A 31 -5.74 15.83 -4.28
C GLY A 31 -4.82 14.66 -4.59
N GLU A 32 -3.66 14.68 -3.93
CA GLU A 32 -2.68 13.58 -3.98
C GLU A 32 -2.85 12.66 -2.78
N TRP A 33 -2.94 11.37 -3.05
CA TRP A 33 -3.16 10.32 -2.05
C TRP A 33 -2.15 9.20 -2.24
N TYR A 34 -1.44 8.85 -1.17
CA TYR A 34 -0.52 7.72 -1.19
C TYR A 34 -1.23 6.44 -0.77
N GLY A 35 -0.93 5.36 -1.46
CA GLY A 35 -1.49 4.04 -1.19
C GLY A 35 -0.39 3.01 -0.98
N THR A 36 -0.53 2.22 0.09
CA THR A 36 0.34 1.08 0.38
C THR A 36 -0.28 -0.19 -0.19
N ALA A 37 0.48 -0.96 -0.95
CA ALA A 37 -0.02 -2.22 -1.50
C ALA A 37 -0.46 -3.17 -0.38
N THR A 38 -1.72 -3.62 -0.45
CA THR A 38 -2.29 -4.66 0.43
C THR A 38 -2.01 -6.07 -0.10
N TRP A 39 -1.60 -6.18 -1.37
CA TRP A 39 -1.09 -7.41 -1.99
C TRP A 39 0.34 -7.21 -2.52
N SER A 40 1.23 -8.15 -2.25
CA SER A 40 2.48 -8.33 -3.02
C SER A 40 3.02 -9.74 -2.78
N ARG A 41 3.55 -10.34 -3.84
CA ARG A 41 4.22 -11.65 -3.78
C ARG A 41 5.40 -11.67 -2.80
N TYR A 42 6.09 -10.53 -2.64
CA TYR A 42 7.30 -10.41 -1.83
C TYR A 42 7.15 -9.45 -0.64
N LYS A 43 5.91 -9.15 -0.22
CA LYS A 43 5.60 -8.15 0.83
C LYS A 43 6.45 -8.34 2.09
N LEU A 44 6.58 -9.60 2.53
CA LEU A 44 7.28 -9.96 3.77
C LEU A 44 8.80 -9.85 3.65
N GLN A 45 9.37 -10.13 2.47
CA GLN A 45 10.82 -10.12 2.26
C GLN A 45 11.33 -8.74 1.80
N ARG A 46 10.58 -8.05 0.93
CA ARG A 46 11.04 -6.86 0.20
C ARG A 46 10.28 -5.59 0.55
N GLY A 47 9.09 -5.70 1.13
CA GLY A 47 8.24 -4.56 1.48
C GLY A 47 7.06 -4.42 0.52
N SER A 48 6.21 -3.42 0.76
CA SER A 48 5.07 -3.13 -0.11
C SER A 48 5.46 -2.15 -1.20
N ASN A 49 4.92 -2.35 -2.41
CA ASN A 49 4.89 -1.31 -3.42
C ASN A 49 4.06 -0.12 -2.92
N ILE A 50 4.47 1.10 -3.26
CA ILE A 50 3.78 2.34 -2.91
C ILE A 50 3.45 3.10 -4.19
N VAL A 51 2.23 3.62 -4.28
CA VAL A 51 1.81 4.52 -5.36
C VAL A 51 1.35 5.87 -4.81
N LYS A 52 1.44 6.90 -5.64
CA LYS A 52 0.76 8.18 -5.45
C LYS A 52 -0.31 8.35 -6.52
N VAL A 53 -1.56 8.51 -6.10
CA VAL A 53 -2.70 8.75 -6.98
C VAL A 53 -3.08 10.22 -6.92
N THR A 54 -3.12 10.88 -8.08
CA THR A 54 -3.69 12.23 -8.20
C THR A 54 -5.14 12.12 -8.63
N ILE A 55 -6.05 12.68 -7.85
CA ILE A 55 -7.49 12.70 -8.12
C ILE A 55 -7.91 14.13 -8.47
N LYS A 56 -8.67 14.26 -9.55
CA LYS A 56 -9.23 15.54 -10.01
C LYS A 56 -10.61 15.35 -10.58
N ASN A 57 -11.53 16.22 -10.18
CA ASN A 57 -12.96 16.11 -10.50
C ASN A 57 -13.50 14.71 -10.20
N GLY A 58 -13.01 14.09 -9.12
CA GLY A 58 -13.46 12.76 -8.72
C GLY A 58 -12.95 11.58 -9.54
N LYS A 59 -12.01 11.81 -10.46
CA LYS A 59 -11.41 10.78 -11.32
C LYS A 59 -9.92 10.71 -11.10
N ILE A 60 -9.33 9.56 -11.39
CA ILE A 60 -7.87 9.39 -11.37
C ILE A 60 -7.28 10.22 -12.52
N GLU A 61 -6.52 11.25 -12.22
CA GLU A 61 -5.77 12.04 -13.20
C GLU A 61 -4.44 11.37 -13.56
N LYS A 62 -3.78 10.78 -12.55
CA LYS A 62 -2.46 10.17 -12.69
C LYS A 62 -2.19 9.16 -11.57
N VAL A 63 -1.38 8.14 -11.86
CA VAL A 63 -0.79 7.25 -10.86
C VAL A 63 0.72 7.17 -11.04
N ASP A 64 1.48 7.49 -10.00
CA ASP A 64 2.94 7.37 -9.96
C ASP A 64 3.35 6.16 -9.09
N SER A 65 4.29 5.35 -9.58
CA SER A 65 4.99 4.37 -8.72
C SER A 65 6.05 5.11 -7.89
N VAL A 66 5.94 5.03 -6.57
CA VAL A 66 6.83 5.74 -5.63
C VAL A 66 7.88 4.81 -5.06
N VAL A 67 7.47 3.61 -4.65
CA VAL A 67 8.35 2.54 -4.19
C VAL A 67 7.98 1.27 -4.95
N TYR A 68 9.00 0.62 -5.51
CA TYR A 68 8.85 -0.63 -6.25
C TYR A 68 9.75 -1.70 -5.63
N THR A 69 9.15 -2.81 -5.20
CA THR A 69 9.82 -3.86 -4.40
C THR A 69 9.79 -5.24 -5.05
N ASP A 70 9.16 -5.38 -6.22
CA ASP A 70 8.89 -6.70 -6.80
C ASP A 70 10.11 -7.34 -7.49
N ASP A 71 11.09 -6.55 -7.95
CA ASP A 71 12.34 -7.05 -8.51
C ASP A 71 13.54 -6.16 -8.16
N ASP A 72 14.76 -6.72 -8.33
CA ASP A 72 16.02 -6.03 -8.05
C ASP A 72 16.60 -5.33 -9.29
N LYS A 73 15.83 -5.23 -10.39
CA LYS A 73 16.32 -4.78 -11.70
C LYS A 73 15.45 -3.64 -12.24
N ILE A 74 15.97 -2.43 -12.05
CA ILE A 74 15.42 -1.12 -12.45
C ILE A 74 15.29 -0.94 -14.00
N ALA A 75 15.33 -2.01 -14.79
CA ALA A 75 15.16 -1.95 -16.24
C ALA A 75 14.61 -3.27 -16.82
N GLY A 76 13.47 -3.72 -16.29
CA GLY A 76 12.87 -5.03 -16.58
C GLY A 76 11.61 -5.00 -17.46
N SER A 77 11.17 -6.18 -17.91
CA SER A 77 9.85 -6.38 -18.54
C SER A 77 8.69 -6.03 -17.59
N TYR A 78 8.91 -6.18 -16.28
CA TYR A 78 7.92 -5.92 -15.23
C TYR A 78 7.57 -4.44 -15.08
N GLU A 79 8.57 -3.55 -15.08
CA GLU A 79 8.34 -2.10 -14.98
C GLU A 79 7.56 -1.56 -16.17
N ARG A 80 7.89 -1.97 -17.41
CA ARG A 80 7.14 -1.55 -18.60
C ARG A 80 5.67 -1.97 -18.52
N LYS A 81 5.41 -3.19 -18.02
CA LYS A 81 4.05 -3.71 -17.82
C LYS A 81 3.32 -2.99 -16.70
N ARG A 82 4.02 -2.67 -15.60
CA ARG A 82 3.52 -1.82 -14.51
C ARG A 82 3.15 -0.44 -15.05
N ASP A 83 4.06 0.24 -15.73
CA ASP A 83 3.84 1.61 -16.20
C ASP A 83 2.68 1.66 -17.21
N TYR A 84 2.60 0.67 -18.11
CA TYR A 84 1.45 0.51 -18.99
C TYR A 84 0.14 0.36 -18.19
N LEU A 85 0.13 -0.48 -17.14
CA LEU A 85 -1.03 -0.64 -16.27
C LEU A 85 -1.39 0.67 -15.55
N LEU A 86 -0.40 1.42 -15.05
CA LEU A 86 -0.63 2.67 -14.31
C LEU A 86 -1.32 3.73 -15.16
N GLU A 87 -0.93 3.84 -16.44
CA GLU A 87 -1.58 4.74 -17.40
C GLU A 87 -3.06 4.38 -17.66
N LYS A 88 -3.43 3.11 -17.53
CA LYS A 88 -4.81 2.64 -17.75
C LYS A 88 -5.77 3.05 -16.65
N PHE A 89 -5.29 3.54 -15.51
CA PHE A 89 -6.15 4.12 -14.48
C PHE A 89 -6.65 5.52 -14.81
N LYS A 90 -5.97 6.25 -15.71
CA LYS A 90 -6.32 7.62 -16.04
C LYS A 90 -7.77 7.73 -16.55
N GLY A 91 -8.53 8.63 -15.92
CA GLY A 91 -9.94 8.88 -16.21
C GLY A 91 -10.92 7.91 -15.54
N LEU A 92 -10.44 6.86 -14.85
CA LEU A 92 -11.31 5.93 -14.13
C LEU A 92 -11.77 6.51 -12.79
N GLU A 93 -12.95 6.06 -12.36
CA GLU A 93 -13.55 6.35 -11.04
C GLU A 93 -13.30 5.21 -10.04
N ASN A 94 -12.87 4.04 -10.48
CA ASN A 94 -12.52 2.92 -9.59
C ASN A 94 -11.56 1.96 -10.29
N VAL A 95 -11.12 0.94 -9.55
CA VAL A 95 -10.20 -0.09 -10.07
C VAL A 95 -10.91 -1.39 -10.48
N GLU A 96 -12.23 -1.51 -10.30
CA GLU A 96 -12.95 -2.78 -10.36
C GLU A 96 -12.83 -3.46 -11.72
N GLY A 97 -12.94 -2.70 -12.81
CA GLY A 97 -12.82 -3.24 -14.17
C GLY A 97 -11.42 -3.80 -14.45
N ILE A 98 -10.37 -3.15 -13.94
CA ILE A 98 -9.00 -3.64 -14.06
C ILE A 98 -8.79 -4.86 -13.15
N LYS A 99 -9.22 -4.77 -11.88
CA LYS A 99 -9.13 -5.85 -10.89
C LYS A 99 -9.80 -7.13 -11.40
N LYS A 100 -10.98 -7.00 -12.01
CA LYS A 100 -11.73 -8.10 -12.63
C LYS A 100 -10.94 -8.78 -13.76
N GLN A 101 -10.35 -8.00 -14.67
CA GLN A 101 -9.53 -8.57 -15.76
C GLN A 101 -8.35 -9.39 -15.21
N LEU A 102 -7.69 -8.90 -14.16
CA LEU A 102 -6.58 -9.59 -13.52
C LEU A 102 -7.02 -10.87 -12.78
N SER A 103 -8.16 -10.82 -12.06
CA SER A 103 -8.67 -11.98 -11.32
C SER A 103 -9.23 -13.07 -12.22
N GLU A 104 -9.97 -12.69 -13.28
CA GLU A 104 -10.55 -13.62 -14.25
C GLU A 104 -9.53 -14.10 -15.29
N ARG A 105 -8.32 -13.53 -15.27
CA ARG A 105 -7.23 -13.83 -16.20
C ARG A 105 -7.67 -13.67 -17.67
N LYS A 106 -8.36 -12.57 -17.95
CA LYS A 106 -8.95 -12.29 -19.27
C LYS A 106 -9.03 -10.79 -19.54
N GLY A 107 -8.78 -10.40 -20.79
CA GLY A 107 -8.94 -9.03 -21.29
C GLY A 107 -7.62 -8.34 -21.57
N GLU A 108 -7.68 -7.20 -22.28
CA GLU A 108 -6.52 -6.45 -22.75
C GLU A 108 -5.51 -6.15 -21.63
N ILE A 109 -5.99 -5.79 -20.45
CA ILE A 109 -5.12 -5.45 -19.32
C ILE A 109 -4.38 -6.69 -18.82
N PHE A 110 -5.07 -7.82 -18.70
CA PHE A 110 -4.44 -9.07 -18.29
C PHE A 110 -3.42 -9.55 -19.33
N ASP A 111 -3.76 -9.47 -20.62
CA ASP A 111 -2.87 -9.87 -21.71
C ASP A 111 -1.60 -9.01 -21.72
N ALA A 112 -1.75 -7.69 -21.53
CA ALA A 112 -0.62 -6.76 -21.48
C ALA A 112 0.33 -7.03 -20.31
N VAL A 113 -0.19 -7.42 -19.15
CA VAL A 113 0.62 -7.74 -17.97
C VAL A 113 0.93 -9.23 -17.81
N SER A 114 0.67 -10.06 -18.82
CA SER A 114 0.88 -11.51 -18.74
C SER A 114 2.32 -11.85 -18.32
N GLY A 115 2.47 -12.73 -17.33
CA GLY A 115 3.76 -13.03 -16.67
C GLY A 115 4.19 -12.05 -15.58
N ALA A 116 3.49 -10.92 -15.41
CA ALA A 116 3.66 -9.90 -14.38
C ALA A 116 2.36 -9.67 -13.57
N THR A 117 1.43 -10.64 -13.58
CA THR A 117 0.09 -10.49 -12.97
C THR A 117 0.15 -10.18 -11.47
N GLU A 118 1.08 -10.79 -10.73
CA GLU A 118 1.26 -10.54 -9.29
C GLU A 118 1.67 -9.09 -9.02
N THR A 119 2.62 -8.57 -9.80
CA THR A 119 3.04 -7.16 -9.75
C THR A 119 1.89 -6.23 -10.11
N ALA A 120 1.11 -6.57 -11.14
CA ALA A 120 -0.07 -5.81 -11.53
C ALA A 120 -1.10 -5.76 -10.39
N GLN A 121 -1.43 -6.89 -9.79
CA GLN A 121 -2.33 -6.97 -8.64
C GLN A 121 -1.82 -6.15 -7.45
N GLY A 122 -0.51 -6.17 -7.19
CA GLY A 122 0.07 -5.36 -6.12
C GLY A 122 -0.12 -3.86 -6.35
N HIS A 123 0.12 -3.37 -7.56
CA HIS A 123 -0.11 -1.97 -7.91
C HIS A 123 -1.60 -1.60 -7.90
N VAL A 124 -2.49 -2.47 -8.38
CA VAL A 124 -3.94 -2.25 -8.30
C VAL A 124 -4.38 -2.13 -6.84
N SER A 125 -3.88 -2.98 -5.96
CA SER A 125 -4.19 -2.93 -4.53
C SER A 125 -3.70 -1.63 -3.87
N ALA A 126 -2.56 -1.10 -4.30
CA ALA A 126 -2.04 0.17 -3.82
C ALA A 126 -2.90 1.35 -4.31
N VAL A 127 -3.35 1.33 -5.57
CA VAL A 127 -4.28 2.34 -6.11
C VAL A 127 -5.61 2.28 -5.37
N GLU A 128 -6.17 1.08 -5.15
CA GLU A 128 -7.39 0.88 -4.37
C GLU A 128 -7.26 1.47 -2.96
N ASN A 129 -6.14 1.22 -2.28
CA ASN A 129 -5.85 1.77 -0.96
C ASN A 129 -5.74 3.31 -0.96
N ALA A 130 -5.11 3.92 -1.96
CA ALA A 130 -5.06 5.39 -2.10
C ALA A 130 -6.45 6.01 -2.33
N LEU A 131 -7.28 5.36 -3.16
CA LEU A 131 -8.67 5.73 -3.38
C LEU A 131 -9.48 5.62 -2.09
N GLU A 132 -9.35 4.53 -1.34
CA GLU A 132 -9.95 4.36 -0.01
C GLU A 132 -9.49 5.44 0.97
N ARG A 133 -8.22 5.85 0.92
CA ARG A 133 -7.69 6.91 1.77
C ARG A 133 -8.34 8.26 1.47
N SER A 134 -8.56 8.57 0.20
CA SER A 134 -9.33 9.74 -0.22
C SER A 134 -10.78 9.70 0.28
N LYS A 135 -11.45 8.55 0.15
CA LYS A 135 -12.81 8.35 0.71
C LYS A 135 -12.82 8.52 2.24
N LYS A 136 -11.80 8.02 2.93
CA LYS A 136 -11.65 8.15 4.39
C LYS A 136 -11.51 9.61 4.80
N PHE A 137 -10.71 10.40 4.10
CA PHE A 137 -10.59 11.84 4.35
C PHE A 137 -11.94 12.57 4.25
N LYS A 138 -12.76 12.22 3.24
CA LYS A 138 -14.11 12.80 3.12
C LYS A 138 -14.93 12.62 4.40
N LYS A 139 -14.76 11.48 5.09
CA LYS A 139 -15.50 11.10 6.30
C LYS A 139 -14.91 11.70 7.57
N ASP A 140 -13.59 11.63 7.75
CA ASP A 140 -12.94 11.98 9.01
C ASP A 140 -12.20 13.32 9.01
N GLN A 141 -12.00 13.92 7.84
CA GLN A 141 -11.22 15.15 7.63
C GLN A 141 -9.79 15.10 8.20
N LYS A 142 -9.26 13.89 8.46
CA LYS A 142 -7.90 13.71 8.96
C LYS A 142 -6.93 13.72 7.80
N VAL A 143 -5.97 14.64 7.83
CA VAL A 143 -4.93 14.72 6.80
C VAL A 143 -4.06 13.46 6.82
N GLN A 144 -3.70 12.93 5.65
CA GLN A 144 -2.66 11.91 5.50
C GLN A 144 -1.31 12.57 5.87
N ARG A 145 -0.90 12.45 7.13
CA ARG A 145 0.36 13.05 7.63
C ARG A 145 1.58 12.24 7.21
N ILE A 146 1.42 10.91 7.14
CA ILE A 146 2.44 9.98 6.68
C ILE A 146 2.03 9.54 5.27
N ASP A 147 2.84 9.89 4.28
CA ASP A 147 2.62 9.49 2.89
C ASP A 147 2.85 7.98 2.77
N TYR A 148 3.98 7.47 3.26
CA TYR A 148 4.28 6.05 3.32
C TYR A 148 5.36 5.71 4.34
N ILE A 149 5.54 4.42 4.64
CA ILE A 149 6.54 3.91 5.57
C ILE A 149 7.38 2.84 4.88
N GLU A 150 8.70 2.90 5.10
CA GLU A 150 9.66 1.86 4.71
C GLU A 150 10.36 1.28 5.95
N PHE A 151 10.90 0.06 5.84
CA PHE A 151 11.82 -0.45 6.85
C PHE A 151 13.24 0.07 6.58
N LYS A 152 13.77 0.88 7.50
CA LYS A 152 15.22 1.14 7.55
C LYS A 152 15.97 -0.06 8.13
N THR A 153 15.41 -0.64 9.19
CA THR A 153 15.90 -1.86 9.81
C THR A 153 14.69 -2.72 10.16
N ARG A 154 14.59 -3.90 9.54
CA ARG A 154 13.55 -4.88 9.85
C ARG A 154 13.80 -5.49 11.24
N PRO A 155 12.76 -6.01 11.91
CA PRO A 155 12.95 -6.91 13.03
C PRO A 155 13.89 -8.06 12.67
N ASP A 156 14.59 -8.61 13.66
CA ASP A 156 15.41 -9.81 13.45
C ASP A 156 14.52 -10.92 12.86
N SER A 157 14.92 -11.47 11.69
CA SER A 157 14.14 -12.50 10.98
C SER A 157 14.06 -13.83 11.74
N VAL A 158 14.80 -13.94 12.84
CA VAL A 158 14.80 -15.06 13.77
C VAL A 158 14.58 -14.53 15.18
N ALA A 159 13.51 -14.98 15.82
CA ALA A 159 13.30 -14.75 17.25
C ALA A 159 13.80 -15.95 18.05
N THR A 160 14.50 -15.67 19.15
CA THR A 160 14.89 -16.68 20.15
C THR A 160 14.47 -16.19 21.53
N GLY A 161 14.01 -17.09 22.39
CA GLY A 161 13.50 -16.73 23.71
C GLY A 161 11.99 -16.97 23.80
N GLN A 162 11.31 -16.19 24.65
CA GLN A 162 9.89 -16.38 24.98
C GLN A 162 8.99 -15.29 24.39
N SER A 163 9.54 -14.11 24.06
CA SER A 163 8.77 -12.93 23.66
C SER A 163 9.32 -12.28 22.41
N LEU A 164 8.44 -11.62 21.65
CA LEU A 164 8.76 -10.85 20.45
C LEU A 164 9.61 -9.63 20.79
N ASP A 165 10.80 -9.55 20.21
CA ASP A 165 11.68 -8.40 20.33
C ASP A 165 11.65 -7.55 19.05
N LEU A 166 11.20 -6.30 19.17
CA LEU A 166 11.16 -5.32 18.09
C LEU A 166 12.16 -4.17 18.33
N SER A 167 12.97 -4.22 19.39
CA SER A 167 13.78 -3.10 19.89
C SER A 167 14.75 -2.50 18.86
N LYS A 168 15.24 -3.31 17.92
CA LYS A 168 16.14 -2.88 16.83
C LYS A 168 15.42 -2.41 15.57
N THR A 169 14.10 -2.50 15.52
CA THR A 169 13.33 -2.11 14.35
C THR A 169 13.41 -0.61 14.17
N VAL A 170 13.73 -0.16 12.96
CA VAL A 170 13.72 1.25 12.61
C VAL A 170 12.83 1.43 11.39
N LEU A 171 11.82 2.28 11.55
CA LEU A 171 10.92 2.66 10.46
C LEU A 171 11.38 4.00 9.89
N LYS A 172 11.30 4.12 8.56
CA LYS A 172 11.55 5.36 7.84
C LYS A 172 10.22 5.89 7.35
N LEU A 173 9.77 6.98 7.95
CA LEU A 173 8.52 7.66 7.63
C LEU A 173 8.81 8.70 6.57
N HIS A 174 8.01 8.66 5.51
CA HIS A 174 7.93 9.71 4.51
C HIS A 174 6.71 10.54 4.83
N LEU A 175 6.94 11.77 5.30
CA LEU A 175 5.90 12.67 5.78
C LEU A 175 5.43 13.58 4.66
N LYS A 176 4.18 14.00 4.78
CA LYS A 176 3.59 14.98 3.87
C LYS A 176 4.45 16.24 3.82
N GLY A 177 4.80 16.67 2.62
CA GLY A 177 5.72 17.79 2.39
C GLY A 177 7.16 17.36 2.11
N GLY A 178 7.45 16.05 2.11
CA GLY A 178 8.72 15.48 1.68
C GLY A 178 9.76 15.31 2.79
N GLU A 179 9.41 15.60 4.04
CA GLU A 179 10.28 15.31 5.19
C GLU A 179 10.41 13.78 5.37
N VAL A 180 11.60 13.34 5.74
CA VAL A 180 11.89 11.94 6.03
C VAL A 180 12.40 11.83 7.46
N LYS A 181 11.77 10.98 8.27
CA LYS A 181 12.18 10.72 9.65
C LYS A 181 12.42 9.22 9.88
N GLU A 182 13.54 8.89 10.51
CA GLU A 182 13.78 7.54 11.03
C GLU A 182 13.31 7.50 12.50
N ILE A 183 12.48 6.52 12.85
CA ILE A 183 11.91 6.38 14.20
C ILE A 183 12.17 4.99 14.77
N THR A 184 12.29 4.94 16.08
CA THR A 184 12.43 3.70 16.87
C THR A 184 11.09 3.28 17.49
N PRO A 185 10.96 2.07 18.07
CA PRO A 185 9.71 1.61 18.67
C PRO A 185 9.21 2.53 19.80
N ALA A 186 10.10 3.28 20.46
CA ALA A 186 9.74 4.25 21.49
C ALA A 186 8.92 5.44 20.95
N GLU A 187 9.02 5.72 19.64
CA GLU A 187 8.33 6.83 18.98
C GLU A 187 7.09 6.36 18.20
N PHE A 188 6.80 5.06 18.12
CA PHE A 188 5.71 4.56 17.27
C PHE A 188 4.35 5.15 17.67
N GLU A 189 4.07 5.23 18.97
CA GLU A 189 2.80 5.79 19.49
C GLU A 189 2.63 7.28 19.10
N GLU A 190 3.70 8.07 19.13
CA GLU A 190 3.69 9.49 18.73
C GLU A 190 3.21 9.66 17.28
N TYR A 191 3.59 8.71 16.41
CA TYR A 191 3.22 8.69 15.00
C TYR A 191 1.96 7.85 14.71
N GLY A 192 1.26 7.39 15.74
CA GLY A 192 0.05 6.55 15.59
C GLY A 192 0.33 5.22 14.91
N ILE A 193 1.53 4.68 15.08
CA ILE A 193 1.94 3.37 14.56
C ILE A 193 1.70 2.33 15.65
N VAL A 194 0.94 1.29 15.32
CA VAL A 194 0.64 0.18 16.22
C VAL A 194 1.19 -1.10 15.60
N THR A 195 1.84 -1.94 16.41
CA THR A 195 2.29 -3.26 15.96
C THR A 195 1.33 -4.35 16.37
N ASP A 196 1.23 -5.38 15.54
CA ASP A 196 0.40 -6.55 15.81
C ASP A 196 1.13 -7.82 15.32
N PRO A 197 1.61 -8.69 16.20
CA PRO A 197 1.57 -8.58 17.67
C PRO A 197 2.42 -7.42 18.25
N LEU A 198 2.15 -7.05 19.51
CA LEU A 198 2.88 -6.01 20.24
C LEU A 198 4.30 -6.47 20.63
N HIS A 199 5.23 -5.51 20.77
CA HIS A 199 6.52 -5.79 21.39
C HIS A 199 6.33 -6.44 22.78
N GLY A 200 7.09 -7.51 23.06
CA GLY A 200 6.97 -8.29 24.30
C GLY A 200 5.89 -9.37 24.28
N SER A 201 5.07 -9.47 23.22
CA SER A 201 4.08 -10.55 23.09
C SER A 201 4.74 -11.93 23.10
N ALA A 202 4.03 -12.93 23.64
CA ALA A 202 4.51 -14.30 23.66
C ALA A 202 4.73 -14.84 22.24
N LEU A 203 5.84 -15.53 22.02
CA LEU A 203 6.13 -16.20 20.76
C LEU A 203 5.37 -17.52 20.66
N PRO A 204 4.96 -17.92 19.44
CA PRO A 204 4.36 -19.23 19.19
C PRO A 204 5.39 -20.37 19.30
N SER A 205 4.98 -21.59 18.94
CA SER A 205 5.83 -22.78 19.03
C SER A 205 7.10 -22.65 18.16
N LEU A 206 8.11 -23.46 18.47
CA LEU A 206 9.33 -23.53 17.67
C LEU A 206 9.01 -23.85 16.21
N LEU A 207 9.76 -23.22 15.29
CA LEU A 207 9.64 -23.32 13.83
C LEU A 207 8.41 -22.63 13.22
N GLU A 208 7.48 -22.11 14.04
CA GLU A 208 6.38 -21.29 13.54
C GLU A 208 6.85 -19.89 13.13
N PHE A 209 6.06 -19.25 12.26
CA PHE A 209 6.29 -17.91 11.75
C PHE A 209 5.36 -16.90 12.43
N VAL A 210 5.92 -15.79 12.88
CA VAL A 210 5.19 -14.62 13.35
C VAL A 210 5.18 -13.58 12.25
N HIS A 211 3.98 -13.15 11.87
CA HIS A 211 3.78 -12.04 10.95
C HIS A 211 3.50 -10.80 11.78
N VAL A 212 4.45 -9.86 11.79
CA VAL A 212 4.31 -8.60 12.52
C VAL A 212 3.85 -7.53 11.56
N HIS A 213 2.67 -6.99 11.83
CA HIS A 213 2.12 -5.83 11.15
C HIS A 213 2.56 -4.54 11.84
N PHE A 214 2.84 -3.50 11.06
CA PHE A 214 3.09 -2.15 11.51
C PHE A 214 2.05 -1.25 10.83
N LYS A 215 1.02 -0.89 11.59
CA LYS A 215 -0.21 -0.28 11.08
C LYS A 215 -0.26 1.20 11.44
N ASN A 216 -0.69 2.05 10.52
CA ASN A 216 -1.14 3.41 10.79
C ASN A 216 -2.55 3.58 10.20
N GLU A 217 -3.55 3.69 11.08
CA GLU A 217 -4.96 3.73 10.67
C GLU A 217 -5.29 5.01 9.90
N ASP A 218 -4.76 6.15 10.35
CA ASP A 218 -5.05 7.45 9.76
C ASP A 218 -4.56 7.58 8.32
N SER A 219 -3.51 6.84 7.93
CA SER A 219 -2.95 6.83 6.58
C SER A 219 -3.25 5.55 5.81
N LEU A 220 -4.00 4.61 6.39
CA LEU A 220 -4.31 3.28 5.85
C LEU A 220 -3.05 2.47 5.47
N ILE A 221 -2.00 2.56 6.29
CA ILE A 221 -0.73 1.87 6.06
C ILE A 221 -0.72 0.57 6.85
N ASP A 222 -0.31 -0.53 6.21
CA ASP A 222 0.01 -1.81 6.84
C ASP A 222 1.20 -2.45 6.13
N ILE A 223 2.40 -2.26 6.69
CA ILE A 223 3.62 -2.95 6.26
C ILE A 223 3.94 -4.10 7.21
N GLN A 224 4.59 -5.14 6.68
CA GLN A 224 4.74 -6.40 7.41
C GLN A 224 6.19 -6.91 7.39
N SER A 225 6.53 -7.65 8.44
CA SER A 225 7.75 -8.44 8.50
C SER A 225 7.45 -9.85 9.02
N GLU A 226 8.15 -10.83 8.49
CA GLU A 226 8.07 -12.23 8.93
C GLU A 226 9.26 -12.57 9.83
N ILE A 227 8.99 -13.28 10.91
CA ILE A 227 9.98 -13.71 11.90
C ILE A 227 9.79 -15.19 12.19
N GLN A 228 10.85 -15.99 12.07
CA GLN A 228 10.79 -17.41 12.42
C GLN A 228 11.22 -17.65 13.87
N VAL A 229 10.43 -18.40 14.63
CA VAL A 229 10.79 -18.80 16.00
C VAL A 229 11.81 -19.93 15.96
N ARG A 230 12.98 -19.72 16.56
CA ARG A 230 14.03 -20.75 16.67
C ARG A 230 14.49 -20.94 18.10
N LYS A 231 15.04 -22.13 18.35
CA LYS A 231 15.70 -22.44 19.63
C LYS A 231 16.95 -21.57 19.75
N LYS A 232 17.16 -21.00 20.95
CA LYS A 232 18.42 -20.34 21.28
C LYS A 232 19.57 -21.36 21.20
N LEU A 233 20.47 -21.17 20.24
CA LEU A 233 21.67 -22.01 20.11
C LEU A 233 22.73 -21.50 21.09
N GLY A 234 23.08 -22.32 22.08
CA GLY A 234 24.27 -22.12 22.90
C GLY A 234 25.45 -22.85 22.27
N LYS A 235 26.63 -22.21 22.22
CA LYS A 235 27.87 -22.92 21.91
C LYS A 235 28.09 -23.97 22.99
N LYS A 236 28.13 -25.25 22.62
CA LYS A 236 28.59 -26.32 23.50
C LYS A 236 30.07 -26.56 23.23
N TYR A 237 30.88 -26.44 24.25
CA TYR A 237 32.29 -26.80 24.20
C TYR A 237 32.43 -28.23 24.75
N PRO A 238 33.14 -29.14 24.06
CA PRO A 238 33.46 -30.43 24.65
C PRO A 238 34.33 -30.21 25.89
N ASP A 239 33.90 -30.75 27.03
CA ASP A 239 34.61 -30.67 28.30
C ASP A 239 35.40 -31.95 28.62
N LYS A 240 35.10 -33.06 27.93
CA LYS A 240 35.77 -34.36 28.11
C LYS A 240 35.91 -35.12 26.78
N ILE A 241 37.06 -35.75 26.59
CA ILE A 241 37.30 -36.75 25.55
C ILE A 241 37.35 -38.12 26.23
N LYS A 242 36.52 -39.06 25.78
CA LYS A 242 36.54 -40.45 26.27
C LYS A 242 37.13 -41.35 25.19
N ILE A 243 38.24 -42.00 25.50
CA ILE A 243 38.90 -42.99 24.64
C ILE A 243 38.62 -44.37 25.24
N SER A 244 38.11 -45.29 24.43
CA SER A 244 37.92 -46.70 24.80
C SER A 244 38.58 -47.58 23.75
N TYR A 245 39.20 -48.67 24.21
CA TYR A 245 39.74 -49.72 23.35
C TYR A 245 38.80 -50.92 23.41
N GLU A 246 38.50 -51.51 22.25
CA GLU A 246 37.88 -52.82 22.18
C GLU A 246 38.97 -53.89 22.37
N SER A 247 38.67 -54.89 23.20
CA SER A 247 39.52 -56.05 23.49
C SER A 247 39.41 -57.11 22.40
#